data_AF-A0A944E676-F1
#
_entry.id   AF-A0A944E676-F1
#
_cell.length_a   1.000
_cell.length_b   1.000
_cell.length_c   1.000
_cell.angle_alpha   90.00
_cell.angle_beta   90.00
_cell.angle_gamma   90.00
#
_symmetry.space_group_name_H-M   'P 1'
#
loop_
_entity.id
_entity.type
_entity.pdbx_description
1 polymer ?
#
loop_
_entity_poly.entity_id
_entity_poly.type
_entity_poly.pdbx_seq_one_letter_code
_entity_poly.pdbx_strand_id
1 'polypeptide(L)' 'MRKPLLIAVYYLLVTPIGLLSRLVRDPLTRRWDRGARSYWIPVASHD' A
#
# COMPACT_ATOMS: atom_id res chain seq x y z
N MET A 1 -29.57 -8.55 2.79
CA MET A 1 -28.53 -7.78 3.49
C MET A 1 -27.20 -8.55 3.49
N ARG A 2 -26.49 -8.66 2.35
CA ARG A 2 -25.24 -9.47 2.22
C ARG A 2 -23.96 -8.63 2.06
N LYS A 3 -24.11 -7.39 1.60
CA LYS A 3 -23.02 -6.43 1.37
C LYS A 3 -22.18 -6.08 2.62
N PRO A 4 -22.76 -5.89 3.83
CA PRO A 4 -21.94 -5.51 5.00
C PRO A 4 -20.99 -6.63 5.44
N LEU A 5 -21.38 -7.89 5.24
CA LEU A 5 -20.50 -9.03 5.53
C LEU A 5 -19.26 -9.02 4.63
N LEU A 6 -19.43 -8.74 3.33
CA LEU A 6 -18.31 -8.66 2.40
C LEU A 6 -17.38 -7.49 2.74
N ILE A 7 -17.94 -6.35 3.13
CA ILE A 7 -17.16 -5.20 3.60
C ILE A 7 -16.35 -5.59 4.84
N ALA A 8 -16.99 -6.20 5.84
CA ALA A 8 -16.31 -6.63 7.05
C ALA A 8 -15.18 -7.62 6.75
N VAL A 9 -15.44 -8.65 5.93
CA VAL A 9 -14.44 -9.65 5.54
C VAL A 9 -13.27 -9.01 4.79
N TYR A 10 -13.55 -8.10 3.85
CA TYR A 10 -12.51 -7.39 3.12
C TYR A 10 -11.60 -6.59 4.06
N TYR A 11 -12.19 -5.81 4.97
CA TYR A 11 -11.42 -4.99 5.90
C TYR A 11 -10.68 -5.81 6.96
N LEU A 12 -11.22 -6.96 7.38
CA LEU A 12 -10.60 -7.80 8.40
C LEU A 12 -9.50 -8.70 7.85
N LEU A 13 -9.57 -9.10 6.58
CA LEU A 13 -8.59 -10.04 6.00
C LEU A 13 -7.63 -9.33 5.04
N VAL A 14 -8.13 -8.53 4.11
CA VAL A 14 -7.30 -7.93 3.04
C VAL A 14 -6.53 -6.71 3.55
N THR A 15 -7.18 -5.83 4.32
CA THR A 15 -6.53 -4.61 4.85
C THR A 15 -5.34 -4.89 5.76
N PRO A 16 -5.38 -5.80 6.76
CA PRO A 16 -4.21 -6.03 7.60
C PRO A 16 -3.05 -6.66 6.83
N ILE A 17 -3.30 -7.46 5.79
CA ILE A 17 -2.23 -7.98 4.91
C ILE A 17 -1.49 -6.82 4.23
N GLY A 18 -2.22 -5.84 3.70
CA GLY A 18 -1.63 -4.62 3.12
C GLY A 18 -0.91 -3.75 4.15
N LEU A 19 -1.40 -3.73 5.39
CA LEU A 19 -0.78 -2.96 6.48
C LEU A 19 0.53 -3.62 6.97
N LEU A 20 0.52 -4.95 7.11
CA LEU A 20 1.68 -5.75 7.47
C LEU A 20 2.74 -5.73 6.38
N SER A 21 2.36 -5.81 5.10
CA SER A 21 3.31 -5.69 3.99
C SER A 21 3.99 -4.32 3.96
N ARG A 22 3.23 -3.24 4.22
CA ARG A 22 3.81 -1.90 4.41
C ARG A 22 4.77 -1.82 5.59
N LEU A 23 4.48 -2.51 6.69
CA LEU A 23 5.31 -2.49 7.90
C LEU A 23 6.64 -3.25 7.72
N VAL A 24 6.61 -4.42 7.07
CA VAL A 24 7.80 -5.28 6.92
C VAL A 24 8.75 -4.75 5.85
N ARG A 25 8.23 -4.39 4.67
CA ARG A 25 9.05 -3.93 3.54
C ARG A 25 8.11 -3.28 2.55
N ASP A 26 7.93 -1.96 2.61
CA ASP A 26 7.04 -1.19 1.73
C ASP A 26 7.34 -1.48 0.25
N PRO A 27 6.69 -2.49 -0.36
CA PRO A 27 7.16 -3.07 -1.61
C PRO A 27 6.68 -2.27 -2.81
N LEU A 28 5.72 -1.38 -2.55
CA LEU A 28 5.13 -0.49 -3.54
C LEU A 28 5.85 0.86 -3.56
N THR A 29 6.93 1.04 -2.79
CA THR A 29 7.64 2.32 -2.67
C THR A 29 6.66 3.46 -2.36
N ARG A 30 5.59 3.17 -1.60
CA ARG A 30 4.51 4.12 -1.30
C ARG A 30 4.87 5.07 -0.17
N ARG A 31 6.06 4.92 0.42
CA ARG A 31 6.65 5.90 1.31
C ARG A 31 6.68 7.22 0.57
N TRP A 32 6.16 8.24 1.26
CA TRP A 32 6.16 9.60 0.75
C TRP A 32 7.60 10.04 0.51
N ASP A 33 8.04 9.98 -0.73
CA ASP A 33 9.34 10.48 -1.16
C ASP A 33 9.17 11.93 -1.60
N ARG A 34 9.71 12.86 -0.80
CA ARG A 34 9.67 14.29 -1.13
C ARG A 34 10.49 14.63 -2.37
N GLY A 35 11.40 13.75 -2.81
CA GLY A 35 12.16 13.87 -4.05
C GLY A 35 11.44 13.32 -5.29
N ALA A 36 10.33 12.59 -5.11
CA ALA A 36 9.56 12.07 -6.23
C ALA A 36 8.80 13.20 -6.93
N ARG A 37 9.16 13.50 -8.19
CA ARG A 37 8.47 14.50 -9.02
C ARG A 37 7.09 14.05 -9.48
N SER A 38 6.86 12.74 -9.52
CA SER A 38 5.61 12.13 -9.94
C SER A 38 5.46 10.76 -9.30
N TYR A 39 4.23 10.38 -8.98
CA TYR A 39 3.90 9.04 -8.49
C TYR A 39 4.29 7.94 -9.50
N TRP A 40 4.22 8.23 -10.80
CA TRP A 40 4.46 7.26 -11.86
C TRP A 40 5.91 7.19 -12.34
N ILE A 41 6.74 8.16 -11.96
CA ILE A 41 8.13 8.24 -12.43
C ILE A 41 9.02 7.80 -11.26
N PRO A 42 9.64 6.61 -11.33
CA PRO A 42 10.54 6.18 -10.27
C PRO A 42 11.70 7.17 -10.15
N VAL A 43 12.08 7.51 -8.92
CA VAL A 43 13.29 8.29 -8.66
C VAL A 43 14.45 7.41 -9.12
N ALA A 44 15.16 7.86 -10.16
CA ALA A 44 16.35 7.17 -10.63
C ALA A 44 17.29 7.01 -9.43
N SER A 45 17.48 5.77 -8.98
CA SER A 45 18.50 5.44 -8.00
C SER A 45 19.83 5.88 -8.60
N HIS A 46 20.41 6.96 -8.05
CA HIS A 46 21.81 7.25 -8.29
C HIS A 46 22.60 6.09 -7.71
N ASP A 47 23.04 5.19 -8.59
CA ASP A 47 24.23 4.36 -8.37
C ASP A 47 25.48 5.25 -8.27
#